data_AF-A0A6A6LCB6-F1
#
_entry.id   AF-A0A6A6LCB6-F1
#
_cell.length_a   1.000
_cell.length_b   1.000
_cell.length_c   1.000
_cell.angle_alpha   90.00
_cell.angle_beta   90.00
_cell.angle_gamma   90.00
#
_symmetry.space_group_name_H-M   'P 1'
#
loop_
_entity.id
_entity.type
_entity.pdbx_description
1 polymer ?
#
loop_
_entity_poly.entity_id
_entity_poly.type
_entity_poly.pdbx_seq_one_letter_code
_entity_poly.pdbx_strand_id
1 'polypeptide(L)'
;MVCSMGKNAIQVKKVIALWLVLEEIGYHDLIRAINSFDNTTIEALYLEALQCLECIQPNSIQPTGLSDQAQVFLGLIDEPMNRRFLYCKHDFIYKRYEHVMETVCDKIFGETNAVEVDESGFRPVAKTYGQGLAGSSSSEPNEATSQSNLNPDAIDFNPAETPEEFRTIFLTFSMGYPLSRDEIIRFFTKKWGEVVKDVYIERTEAGQDPQYEGWY
;
A
#
# COMPACT_ATOMS: atom_id res chain seq x y z
N MET A 1 5.62 17.70 -6.52
CA MET A 1 6.48 16.75 -7.26
C MET A 1 5.90 16.42 -8.63
N VAL A 2 4.90 15.54 -8.76
CA VAL A 2 4.34 15.17 -10.09
C VAL A 2 3.32 16.20 -10.62
N CYS A 3 2.52 16.81 -9.72
CA CYS A 3 1.56 17.85 -10.11
C CYS A 3 2.22 19.12 -10.71
N SER A 4 3.49 19.37 -10.41
CA SER A 4 4.27 20.51 -10.92
C SER A 4 4.83 20.30 -12.33
N MET A 5 4.64 19.12 -12.92
CA MET A 5 5.22 18.75 -14.22
C MET A 5 4.29 19.04 -15.42
N GLY A 6 3.17 19.75 -15.19
CA GLY A 6 2.21 20.11 -16.25
C GLY A 6 1.47 18.92 -16.86
N LYS A 7 1.44 17.78 -16.16
CA LYS A 7 0.78 16.54 -16.61
C LYS A 7 -0.71 16.57 -16.31
N ASN A 8 -1.46 15.73 -17.03
CA ASN A 8 -2.89 15.59 -16.83
C ASN A 8 -3.18 15.19 -15.37
N ALA A 9 -3.97 15.98 -14.65
CA ALA A 9 -4.26 15.77 -13.24
C ALA A 9 -4.81 14.36 -12.94
N ILE A 10 -5.62 13.80 -13.85
CA ILE A 10 -6.14 12.44 -13.74
C ILE A 10 -5.01 11.42 -13.80
N GLN A 11 -4.06 11.56 -14.74
CA GLN A 11 -2.94 10.62 -14.84
C GLN A 11 -1.99 10.74 -13.65
N VAL A 12 -1.70 11.96 -13.19
CA VAL A 12 -0.90 12.20 -11.98
C VAL A 12 -1.53 11.49 -10.78
N LYS A 13 -2.84 11.67 -10.60
CA LYS A 13 -3.61 11.01 -9.55
C LYS A 13 -3.46 9.48 -9.58
N LYS A 14 -3.59 8.88 -10.77
CA LYS A 14 -3.40 7.43 -10.96
C LYS A 14 -1.98 6.98 -10.59
N VAL A 15 -0.96 7.73 -10.99
CA VAL A 15 0.44 7.38 -10.69
C VAL A 15 0.74 7.48 -9.19
N ILE A 16 0.26 8.54 -8.52
CA ILE A 16 0.40 8.69 -7.06
C ILE A 16 -0.31 7.54 -6.34
N ALA A 17 -1.52 7.16 -6.77
CA ALA A 17 -2.23 6.02 -6.20
C ALA A 17 -1.45 4.71 -6.34
N LEU A 18 -0.83 4.46 -7.50
CA LEU A 18 0.01 3.28 -7.69
C LEU A 18 1.20 3.28 -6.71
N TRP A 19 1.93 4.39 -6.58
CA TRP A 19 3.07 4.46 -5.67
C TRP A 19 2.68 4.25 -4.19
N LEU A 20 1.53 4.77 -3.77
CA LEU A 20 1.00 4.52 -2.43
C LEU A 20 0.69 3.03 -2.21
N VAL A 21 0.09 2.35 -3.20
CA VAL A 21 -0.14 0.91 -3.11
C VAL A 21 1.18 0.14 -3.01
N LEU A 22 2.19 0.54 -3.78
CA LEU A 22 3.51 -0.09 -3.75
C LEU A 22 4.18 0.05 -2.37
N GLU A 23 4.09 1.23 -1.75
CA GLU A 23 4.57 1.42 -0.36
C GLU A 23 3.84 0.51 0.63
N GLU A 24 2.53 0.37 0.47
CA GLU A 24 1.72 -0.44 1.39
C GLU A 24 2.05 -1.93 1.32
N ILE A 25 2.39 -2.45 0.14
CA ILE A 25 2.72 -3.87 -0.04
C ILE A 25 4.17 -4.21 0.32
N GLY A 26 4.96 -3.23 0.77
CA GLY A 26 6.31 -3.45 1.33
C GLY A 26 7.45 -2.74 0.59
N TYR A 27 7.17 -1.96 -0.45
CA TYR A 27 8.18 -1.11 -1.10
C TYR A 27 8.31 0.23 -0.36
N HIS A 28 8.76 0.15 0.90
CA HIS A 28 8.83 1.29 1.80
C HIS A 28 9.70 2.43 1.27
N ASP A 29 9.40 3.67 1.71
CA ASP A 29 10.11 4.90 1.34
C ASP A 29 10.10 5.27 -0.16
N LEU A 30 9.31 4.58 -0.99
CA LEU A 30 9.25 4.81 -2.43
C LEU A 30 8.94 6.28 -2.76
N ILE A 31 7.90 6.88 -2.17
CA ILE A 31 7.49 8.26 -2.45
C ILE A 31 8.57 9.24 -2.02
N ARG A 32 9.19 8.98 -0.86
CA ARG A 32 10.29 9.80 -0.34
C ARG A 32 11.50 9.74 -1.28
N ALA A 33 11.85 8.56 -1.76
CA ALA A 33 12.94 8.35 -2.69
C ALA A 33 12.67 9.00 -4.05
N ILE A 34 11.46 8.86 -4.60
CA ILE A 34 11.05 9.54 -5.85
C ILE A 34 11.20 11.06 -5.71
N ASN A 35 10.83 11.62 -4.56
CA ASN A 35 10.95 13.06 -4.27
C ASN A 35 12.37 13.56 -4.05
N SER A 36 13.36 12.67 -3.95
CA SER A 36 14.77 13.03 -3.87
C SER A 36 15.43 13.21 -5.24
N PHE A 37 14.81 12.74 -6.33
CA PHE A 37 15.37 12.81 -7.67
C PHE A 37 15.03 14.12 -8.39
N ASP A 38 15.76 14.36 -9.49
CA ASP A 38 15.49 15.46 -10.40
C ASP A 38 14.23 15.21 -11.26
N ASN A 39 13.70 16.28 -11.84
CA ASN A 39 12.47 16.22 -12.63
C ASN A 39 12.56 15.28 -13.85
N THR A 40 13.75 15.08 -14.44
CA THR A 40 13.92 14.16 -15.57
C THR A 40 13.81 12.70 -15.14
N THR A 41 14.39 12.35 -14.00
CA THR A 41 14.26 11.01 -13.43
C THR A 41 12.83 10.75 -12.96
N ILE A 42 12.18 11.71 -12.31
CA ILE A 42 10.76 11.60 -11.90
C ILE A 42 9.85 11.39 -13.12
N GLU A 43 10.12 12.05 -14.24
CA GLU A 43 9.38 11.85 -15.49
C GLU A 43 9.51 10.41 -16.01
N ALA A 44 10.72 9.85 -16.00
CA ALA A 44 10.95 8.48 -16.41
C ALA A 44 10.18 7.49 -15.51
N LEU A 45 10.25 7.67 -14.19
CA LEU A 45 9.52 6.87 -13.20
C LEU A 45 8.01 7.02 -13.37
N TYR A 46 7.52 8.21 -13.71
CA TYR A 46 6.12 8.46 -14.02
C TYR A 46 5.65 7.67 -15.25
N LEU A 47 6.43 7.66 -16.33
CA LEU A 47 6.11 6.88 -17.54
C LEU A 47 6.11 5.38 -17.26
N GLU A 48 7.07 4.92 -16.46
CA GLU A 48 7.20 3.53 -16.06
C GLU A 48 6.00 3.08 -15.18
N ALA A 49 5.54 3.97 -14.28
CA ALA A 49 4.35 3.76 -13.47
C ALA A 49 3.08 3.64 -14.33
N LEU A 50 2.95 4.43 -15.41
CA LEU A 50 1.83 4.28 -16.34
C LEU A 50 1.82 2.91 -17.03
N GLN A 51 2.99 2.39 -17.42
CA GLN A 51 3.09 1.04 -17.99
C GLN A 51 2.75 -0.06 -16.99
N CYS A 52 3.05 0.17 -15.70
CA CYS A 52 2.65 -0.73 -14.62
C CYS A 52 1.13 -0.75 -14.42
N LEU A 53 0.48 0.41 -14.54
CA LEU A 53 -0.98 0.52 -14.45
C LEU A 53 -1.70 -0.29 -15.52
N GLU A 54 -1.12 -0.43 -16.71
CA GLU A 54 -1.65 -1.30 -17.77
C GLU A 54 -1.60 -2.78 -17.38
N CYS A 55 -0.53 -3.20 -16.68
CA CYS A 55 -0.35 -4.59 -16.24
C CYS A 55 -1.30 -5.01 -15.12
N ILE A 56 -1.79 -4.05 -14.33
CA ILE A 56 -2.74 -4.33 -13.23
C ILE A 56 -4.19 -4.10 -13.64
N GLN A 57 -4.52 -3.92 -14.92
CA GLN A 57 -5.93 -3.84 -15.31
C GLN A 57 -6.60 -5.22 -15.30
N PRO A 58 -7.91 -5.32 -14.97
CA PRO A 58 -8.69 -6.56 -15.02
C PRO A 58 -8.62 -7.33 -16.34
N ASN A 59 -8.46 -6.61 -17.45
CA ASN A 59 -8.40 -7.18 -18.80
C ASN A 59 -6.96 -7.15 -19.37
N SER A 60 -5.94 -7.13 -18.51
CA SER A 60 -4.56 -7.08 -18.95
C SER A 60 -4.15 -8.38 -19.66
N ILE A 61 -3.36 -8.25 -20.73
CA ILE A 61 -2.83 -9.38 -21.48
C ILE A 61 -1.56 -9.87 -20.77
N GLN A 62 -1.39 -11.19 -20.68
CA GLN A 62 -0.20 -11.79 -20.08
C GLN A 62 1.09 -11.23 -20.73
N PRO A 63 2.07 -10.78 -19.94
CA PRO A 63 3.34 -10.27 -20.46
C PRO A 63 4.25 -11.42 -20.97
N THR A 64 4.25 -11.68 -22.27
CA THR A 64 4.99 -12.80 -22.91
C THR A 64 6.38 -12.38 -23.44
N GLY A 65 6.68 -11.09 -23.52
CA GLY A 65 7.91 -10.55 -24.12
C GLY A 65 9.13 -10.56 -23.19
N LEU A 66 10.33 -10.45 -23.78
CA LEU A 66 11.58 -10.21 -23.04
C LEU A 66 11.59 -8.85 -22.33
N SER A 67 10.91 -7.86 -22.92
CA SER A 67 10.71 -6.53 -22.32
C SER A 67 9.92 -6.59 -21.00
N ASP A 68 9.18 -7.65 -20.75
CA ASP A 68 8.35 -7.80 -19.54
C ASP A 68 9.14 -8.38 -18.35
N GLN A 69 10.37 -8.85 -18.61
CA GLN A 69 11.34 -9.20 -17.58
C GLN A 69 12.17 -8.00 -17.14
N ALA A 70 12.06 -6.86 -17.82
CA ALA A 70 12.73 -5.64 -17.42
C ALA A 70 12.26 -5.24 -16.00
N GLN A 71 13.24 -4.84 -15.19
CA GLN A 71 12.97 -4.35 -13.85
C GLN A 71 12.31 -2.99 -13.96
N VAL A 72 11.20 -2.85 -13.24
CA VAL A 72 10.48 -1.60 -13.06
C VAL A 72 11.10 -0.88 -11.87
N PHE A 73 11.30 0.44 -11.97
CA PHE A 73 11.86 1.28 -10.91
C PHE A 73 13.29 0.85 -10.54
N LEU A 74 14.12 0.65 -11.56
CA LEU A 74 15.49 0.20 -11.40
C LEU A 74 16.29 1.12 -10.46
N GLY A 75 16.93 0.53 -9.45
CA GLY A 75 17.75 1.25 -8.47
C GLY A 75 16.96 2.06 -7.43
N LEU A 76 15.62 2.06 -7.52
CA LEU A 76 14.74 2.72 -6.57
C LEU A 76 14.21 1.75 -5.50
N ILE A 77 14.10 0.47 -5.86
CA ILE A 77 13.55 -0.57 -4.99
C ILE A 77 14.62 -1.64 -4.72
N ASP A 78 14.81 -1.98 -3.45
CA ASP A 78 15.76 -3.01 -3.01
C ASP A 78 15.45 -4.40 -3.59
N GLU A 79 14.16 -4.70 -3.75
CA GLU A 79 13.68 -5.93 -4.36
C GLU A 79 13.23 -5.64 -5.80
N PRO A 80 13.88 -6.23 -6.81
CA PRO A 80 13.59 -5.90 -8.19
C PRO A 80 12.17 -6.35 -8.56
N MET A 81 11.30 -5.38 -8.81
CA MET A 81 9.96 -5.61 -9.33
C MET A 81 10.00 -5.67 -10.85
N ASN A 82 9.19 -6.52 -11.49
CA ASN A 82 9.01 -6.53 -12.94
C ASN A 82 7.52 -6.60 -13.31
N ARG A 83 7.21 -6.42 -14.59
CA ARG A 83 5.83 -6.40 -15.08
C ARG A 83 5.11 -7.74 -14.87
N ARG A 84 5.84 -8.87 -14.88
CA ARG A 84 5.27 -10.19 -14.59
C ARG A 84 4.82 -10.32 -13.15
N PHE A 85 5.58 -9.79 -12.19
CA PHE A 85 5.17 -9.76 -10.78
C PHE A 85 3.84 -9.01 -10.62
N LEU A 86 3.72 -7.83 -11.24
CA LEU A 86 2.51 -7.03 -11.21
C LEU A 86 1.32 -7.77 -11.84
N TYR A 87 1.52 -8.42 -12.97
CA TYR A 87 0.49 -9.24 -13.63
C TYR A 87 0.06 -10.44 -12.77
N CYS A 88 1.00 -11.18 -12.17
CA CYS A 88 0.65 -12.33 -11.33
C CYS A 88 -0.12 -11.93 -10.06
N LYS A 89 0.04 -10.69 -9.59
CA LYS A 89 -0.64 -10.16 -8.41
C LYS A 89 -1.70 -9.12 -8.75
N HIS A 90 -2.10 -9.02 -10.02
CA HIS A 90 -2.91 -7.92 -10.54
C HIS A 90 -4.22 -7.77 -9.75
N ASP A 91 -4.96 -8.85 -9.48
CA ASP A 91 -6.24 -8.78 -8.76
C ASP A 91 -6.10 -8.13 -7.38
N PHE A 92 -5.05 -8.48 -6.65
CA PHE A 92 -4.79 -7.92 -5.32
C PHE A 92 -4.37 -6.45 -5.41
N ILE A 93 -3.41 -6.14 -6.30
CA ILE A 93 -2.87 -4.78 -6.46
C ILE A 93 -3.96 -3.84 -7.00
N TYR A 94 -4.79 -4.29 -7.95
CA TYR A 94 -5.87 -3.50 -8.53
C TYR A 94 -6.96 -3.17 -7.52
N LYS A 95 -7.40 -4.15 -6.71
CA LYS A 95 -8.38 -3.89 -5.63
C LYS A 95 -7.85 -2.86 -4.64
N ARG A 96 -6.57 -2.96 -4.27
CA ARG A 96 -5.95 -1.98 -3.37
C ARG A 96 -5.81 -0.61 -4.04
N TYR A 97 -5.47 -0.59 -5.31
CA TYR A 97 -5.40 0.62 -6.13
C TYR A 97 -6.75 1.34 -6.23
N GLU A 98 -7.86 0.64 -6.50
CA GLU A 98 -9.20 1.24 -6.48
C GLU A 98 -9.53 1.81 -5.10
N HIS A 99 -9.23 1.06 -4.03
CA HIS A 99 -9.45 1.53 -2.67
C HIS A 99 -8.65 2.81 -2.35
N VAL A 100 -7.36 2.88 -2.72
CA VAL A 100 -6.52 4.07 -2.53
C VAL A 100 -7.01 5.25 -3.38
N MET A 101 -7.48 4.97 -4.60
CA MET A 101 -8.06 5.99 -5.46
C MET A 101 -9.27 6.65 -4.78
N GLU A 102 -10.22 5.87 -4.28
CA GLU A 102 -11.45 6.36 -3.64
C GLU A 102 -11.20 6.99 -2.26
N THR A 103 -10.34 6.39 -1.44
CA THR A 103 -10.19 6.81 -0.03
C THR A 103 -9.18 7.91 0.19
N VAL A 104 -8.14 7.98 -0.66
CA VAL A 104 -7.02 8.92 -0.52
C VAL A 104 -7.04 9.91 -1.67
N CYS A 105 -6.92 9.43 -2.90
CA CYS A 105 -6.68 10.31 -4.03
C CYS A 105 -7.90 11.16 -4.40
N ASP A 106 -9.12 10.64 -4.28
CA ASP A 106 -10.35 11.41 -4.49
C ASP A 106 -10.55 12.47 -3.41
N LYS A 107 -10.04 12.27 -2.19
CA LYS A 107 -10.13 13.27 -1.12
C LYS A 107 -9.06 14.36 -1.25
N ILE A 108 -7.84 13.98 -1.64
CA ILE A 108 -6.71 14.91 -1.77
C ILE A 108 -6.78 15.69 -3.09
N PHE A 109 -7.17 15.03 -4.18
CA PHE A 109 -7.16 15.57 -5.53
C PHE A 109 -8.55 15.70 -6.16
N GLY A 110 -9.63 15.36 -5.44
CA GLY A 110 -10.98 15.59 -5.93
C GLY A 110 -11.37 17.06 -5.84
N GLU A 111 -12.21 17.49 -6.78
CA GLU A 111 -12.81 18.83 -6.82
C GLU A 111 -13.86 19.06 -5.71
N THR A 112 -13.86 18.22 -4.67
CA THR A 112 -14.76 18.41 -3.53
C THR A 112 -14.16 19.53 -2.70
N ASN A 113 -14.80 20.71 -2.77
CA ASN A 113 -14.47 21.87 -1.95
C ASN A 113 -14.02 21.40 -0.58
N ALA A 114 -12.78 21.73 -0.20
CA ALA A 114 -12.39 21.67 1.19
C ALA A 114 -13.49 22.46 1.93
N VAL A 115 -14.35 21.75 2.66
CA VAL A 115 -15.24 22.41 3.59
C VAL A 115 -14.28 23.01 4.59
N GLU A 116 -14.09 24.33 4.49
CA GLU A 116 -13.47 25.09 5.55
C GLU A 116 -14.27 24.76 6.81
N VAL A 117 -13.70 23.91 7.66
CA VAL A 117 -14.20 23.73 9.00
C VAL A 117 -13.79 25.01 9.68
N ASP A 118 -14.74 25.95 9.76
CA ASP A 118 -14.59 27.09 10.65
C ASP A 118 -14.25 26.56 12.03
N GLU A 119 -13.19 27.11 12.62
CA GLU A 119 -12.60 26.71 13.89
C GLU A 119 -13.49 27.17 15.06
N SER A 120 -14.81 27.13 14.89
CA SER A 120 -15.81 27.47 15.90
C SER A 120 -16.91 26.39 15.90
N GLY A 121 -16.96 25.65 17.00
CA GLY A 121 -17.64 24.36 17.09
C GLY A 121 -19.16 24.40 16.90
N PHE A 122 -19.68 23.23 16.51
CA PHE A 122 -21.06 22.76 16.67
C PHE A 122 -22.19 23.75 16.35
N ARG A 123 -22.81 23.60 15.16
CA ARG A 123 -24.27 23.36 15.03
C ARG A 123 -24.69 22.99 13.61
N PRO A 124 -25.73 22.15 13.43
CA PRO A 124 -26.31 21.89 12.11
C PRO A 124 -27.01 23.15 11.60
N VAL A 125 -26.74 23.53 10.35
CA VAL A 125 -27.39 24.67 9.67
C VAL A 125 -28.86 24.33 9.40
N ALA A 126 -29.74 24.77 10.29
CA ALA A 126 -31.13 25.06 9.96
C ALA A 126 -31.20 26.50 9.44
N LYS A 127 -31.53 26.66 8.16
CA LYS A 127 -31.82 27.96 7.54
C LYS A 127 -33.00 28.63 8.26
N THR A 128 -32.78 29.79 8.89
CA THR A 128 -33.83 30.81 9.07
C THR A 128 -33.23 32.21 9.14
N TYR A 129 -33.82 33.12 8.38
CA TYR A 129 -33.58 34.57 8.35
C TYR A 129 -33.73 35.25 9.73
N GLY A 130 -32.89 36.25 10.02
CA GLY A 130 -33.22 37.33 10.98
C GLY A 130 -32.14 37.73 12.00
N GLN A 131 -31.36 38.77 11.67
CA GLN A 131 -31.19 40.02 12.45
C GLN A 131 -30.85 39.97 13.97
N GLY A 132 -29.62 40.39 14.32
CA GLY A 132 -29.36 41.35 15.43
C GLY A 132 -28.63 40.89 16.72
N LEU A 133 -27.44 41.50 16.93
CA LEU A 133 -26.86 42.02 18.19
C LEU A 133 -26.25 41.10 19.29
N ALA A 134 -24.92 41.24 19.43
CA ALA A 134 -24.09 41.55 20.62
C ALA A 134 -24.15 40.72 21.94
N GLY A 135 -22.96 40.35 22.46
CA GLY A 135 -22.72 40.27 23.92
C GLY A 135 -21.66 39.30 24.45
N SER A 136 -20.48 39.85 24.76
CA SER A 136 -19.59 39.60 25.93
C SER A 136 -18.97 38.23 26.29
N SER A 137 -17.64 38.31 26.34
CA SER A 137 -16.62 37.64 27.17
C SER A 137 -17.00 37.04 28.54
N SER A 138 -16.39 35.89 28.87
CA SER A 138 -15.63 35.71 30.12
C SER A 138 -14.68 34.51 30.02
N SER A 139 -13.46 34.72 30.52
CA SER A 139 -12.35 33.77 30.64
C SER A 139 -12.36 33.11 32.02
N GLU A 140 -11.98 31.83 32.13
CA GLU A 140 -11.16 31.29 33.23
C GLU A 140 -10.46 29.97 32.83
N PRO A 141 -9.30 29.64 33.44
CA PRO A 141 -8.34 28.65 32.93
C PRO A 141 -8.37 27.34 33.74
N ASN A 142 -8.43 26.17 33.08
CA ASN A 142 -8.30 24.88 33.77
C ASN A 142 -7.34 23.92 33.06
N GLU A 143 -6.32 23.54 33.83
CA GLU A 143 -5.56 22.28 33.88
C GLU A 143 -5.39 21.45 32.59
N ALA A 144 -4.14 21.44 32.13
CA ALA A 144 -3.60 20.51 31.15
C ALA A 144 -3.60 19.07 31.69
N THR A 145 -4.74 18.40 31.55
CA THR A 145 -4.77 16.93 31.50
C THR A 145 -4.58 16.57 30.03
N SER A 146 -3.50 15.85 29.70
CA SER A 146 -3.28 15.27 28.37
C SER A 146 -4.37 14.24 28.07
N GLN A 147 -5.56 14.72 27.70
CA GLN A 147 -6.64 13.90 27.21
C GLN A 147 -6.25 13.50 25.78
N SER A 148 -6.01 12.20 25.58
CA SER A 148 -5.86 11.61 24.27
C SER A 148 -7.06 12.00 23.40
N ASN A 149 -6.83 12.65 22.26
CA ASN A 149 -7.85 12.99 21.26
C ASN A 149 -8.41 11.75 20.52
N LEU A 150 -8.39 10.58 21.16
CA LEU A 150 -8.93 9.35 20.60
C LEU A 150 -10.39 9.22 21.02
N ASN A 151 -11.21 8.70 20.11
CA ASN A 151 -12.60 8.39 20.41
C ASN A 151 -12.64 7.33 21.54
N PRO A 152 -13.21 7.62 22.73
CA PRO A 152 -13.29 6.65 23.83
C PRO A 152 -14.18 5.45 23.51
N ASP A 153 -15.02 5.57 22.48
CA ASP A 153 -15.87 4.50 21.96
C ASP A 153 -15.23 3.81 20.73
N ALA A 154 -13.95 4.06 20.43
CA ALA A 154 -13.26 3.30 19.40
C ALA A 154 -13.18 1.84 19.83
N ILE A 155 -13.62 0.94 18.93
CA ILE A 155 -13.40 -0.49 19.10
C ILE A 155 -11.89 -0.69 19.16
N ASP A 156 -11.40 -1.30 20.25
CA ASP A 156 -10.00 -1.67 20.37
C ASP A 156 -9.58 -2.47 19.13
N PHE A 157 -8.43 -2.11 18.56
CA PHE A 157 -7.84 -2.86 17.46
C PHE A 157 -7.55 -4.27 17.95
N ASN A 158 -8.49 -5.18 17.69
CA ASN A 158 -8.33 -6.60 17.89
C ASN A 158 -8.03 -7.21 16.53
N PRO A 159 -6.74 -7.44 16.17
CA PRO A 159 -6.43 -8.20 14.99
C PRO A 159 -6.94 -9.62 15.28
N ALA A 160 -8.16 -9.91 14.85
CA ALA A 160 -8.73 -11.25 14.93
C ALA A 160 -7.65 -12.22 14.40
N GLU A 161 -7.26 -13.20 15.22
CA GLU A 161 -6.25 -14.19 14.85
C GLU A 161 -6.66 -14.79 13.52
N THR A 162 -5.93 -14.44 12.46
CA THR A 162 -6.24 -14.93 11.13
C THR A 162 -6.08 -16.45 11.17
N PRO A 163 -7.08 -17.22 10.73
CA PRO A 163 -7.00 -18.68 10.79
C PRO A 163 -5.69 -19.17 10.16
N GLU A 164 -5.11 -20.22 10.74
CA GLU A 164 -3.77 -20.69 10.38
C GLU A 164 -3.62 -21.01 8.89
N GLU A 165 -4.68 -21.50 8.27
CA GLU A 165 -4.81 -21.77 6.83
C GLU A 165 -4.56 -20.54 5.94
N PHE A 166 -4.90 -19.33 6.39
CA PHE A 166 -4.69 -18.10 5.62
C PHE A 166 -3.31 -17.46 5.84
N ARG A 167 -2.54 -17.97 6.82
CA ARG A 167 -1.20 -17.46 7.17
C ARG A 167 -0.10 -18.52 7.03
N THR A 168 -0.40 -19.64 6.39
CA THR A 168 0.54 -20.73 6.09
C THR A 168 0.92 -20.70 4.62
N ILE A 169 2.21 -20.87 4.32
CA ILE A 169 2.74 -20.88 2.95
C ILE A 169 3.47 -22.20 2.73
N PHE A 170 3.19 -22.87 1.60
CA PHE A 170 3.98 -24.01 1.14
C PHE A 170 5.12 -23.52 0.24
N LEU A 171 6.34 -23.93 0.57
CA LEU A 171 7.55 -23.56 -0.16
C LEU A 171 8.19 -24.82 -0.74
N THR A 172 8.45 -24.83 -2.05
CA THR A 172 9.20 -25.89 -2.72
C THR A 172 10.47 -25.33 -3.32
N PHE A 173 11.58 -26.07 -3.20
CA PHE A 173 12.90 -25.65 -3.69
C PHE A 173 13.28 -26.50 -4.90
N SER A 174 13.41 -25.86 -6.06
CA SER A 174 13.71 -26.55 -7.34
C SER A 174 15.20 -26.82 -7.58
N MET A 175 16.11 -26.35 -6.71
CA MET A 175 17.54 -26.27 -7.01
C MET A 175 18.44 -27.23 -6.18
N GLY A 176 17.85 -28.23 -5.50
CA GLY A 176 18.62 -29.29 -4.84
C GLY A 176 19.48 -28.86 -3.65
N TYR A 177 19.41 -27.59 -3.22
CA TYR A 177 20.09 -27.10 -2.03
C TYR A 177 19.08 -26.97 -0.88
N PRO A 178 19.14 -27.86 0.13
CA PRO A 178 18.19 -27.82 1.24
C PRO A 178 18.47 -26.59 2.11
N LEU A 179 17.50 -25.67 2.21
CA LEU A 179 17.57 -24.58 3.19
C LEU A 179 17.28 -25.12 4.58
N SER A 180 18.06 -24.66 5.55
CA SER A 180 17.81 -24.91 6.97
C SER A 180 16.62 -24.07 7.48
N ARG A 181 16.00 -24.55 8.57
CA ARG A 181 14.95 -23.81 9.30
C ARG A 181 15.40 -22.39 9.62
N ASP A 182 16.63 -22.23 10.11
CA ASP A 182 17.17 -20.92 10.52
C ASP A 182 17.41 -19.99 9.33
N GLU A 183 17.80 -20.51 8.16
CA GLU A 183 17.91 -19.71 6.95
C GLU A 183 16.55 -19.19 6.48
N ILE A 184 15.52 -20.04 6.53
CA ILE A 184 14.14 -19.66 6.19
C ILE A 184 13.66 -18.59 7.18
N ILE A 185 13.74 -18.84 8.48
CA ILE A 185 13.33 -17.86 9.51
C ILE A 185 14.08 -16.54 9.31
N ARG A 186 15.41 -16.59 9.19
CA ARG A 186 16.23 -15.40 9.02
C ARG A 186 15.88 -14.61 7.76
N PHE A 187 15.61 -15.29 6.64
CA PHE A 187 15.22 -14.65 5.40
C PHE A 187 13.92 -13.85 5.58
N PHE A 188 12.88 -14.48 6.10
CA PHE A 188 11.59 -13.82 6.32
C PHE A 188 11.68 -12.75 7.40
N THR A 189 12.41 -13.01 8.50
CA THR A 189 12.56 -12.04 9.59
C THR A 189 13.33 -10.80 9.17
N LYS A 190 14.37 -10.96 8.35
CA LYS A 190 15.11 -9.83 7.79
C LYS A 190 14.23 -8.93 6.92
N LYS A 191 13.27 -9.50 6.21
CA LYS A 191 12.44 -8.80 5.22
C LYS A 191 11.17 -8.19 5.82
N TRP A 192 10.51 -8.89 6.75
CA TRP A 192 9.18 -8.53 7.25
C TRP A 192 9.09 -8.42 8.77
N GLY A 193 10.21 -8.56 9.50
CA GLY A 193 10.21 -8.59 10.96
C GLY A 193 9.79 -9.94 11.54
N GLU A 194 9.46 -10.02 12.82
CA GLU A 194 9.16 -11.28 13.51
C GLU A 194 7.78 -11.87 13.14
N VAL A 195 7.60 -12.22 11.86
CA VAL A 195 6.33 -12.70 11.28
C VAL A 195 6.23 -14.22 11.18
N VAL A 196 7.35 -14.92 11.31
CA VAL A 196 7.40 -16.39 11.17
C VAL A 196 7.05 -17.04 12.50
N LYS A 197 5.88 -17.69 12.58
CA LYS A 197 5.49 -18.45 13.77
C LYS A 197 6.24 -19.78 13.88
N ASP A 198 6.31 -20.53 12.78
CA ASP A 198 6.97 -21.84 12.74
C ASP A 198 7.36 -22.24 11.32
N VAL A 199 8.29 -23.19 11.17
CA VAL A 199 8.77 -23.70 9.88
C VAL A 199 8.88 -25.22 9.89
N TYR A 200 8.04 -25.90 9.12
CA TYR A 200 8.07 -27.35 8.95
C TYR A 200 8.84 -27.69 7.67
N ILE A 201 9.84 -28.56 7.79
CA ILE A 201 10.63 -29.05 6.65
C ILE A 201 10.38 -30.54 6.53
N GLU A 202 9.73 -30.94 5.44
CA GLU A 202 9.59 -32.33 5.07
C GLU A 202 10.95 -32.88 4.59
N ARG A 203 11.41 -33.97 5.20
CA ARG A 203 12.61 -34.69 4.76
C ARG A 203 12.16 -36.03 4.19
N THR A 204 12.26 -36.21 2.88
CA THR A 204 12.12 -37.53 2.29
C THR A 204 13.28 -38.41 2.72
N GLU A 205 12.98 -39.63 3.16
CA GLU A 205 14.01 -40.64 3.43
C GLU A 205 14.73 -41.01 2.13
N ALA A 206 16.03 -41.33 2.24
CA ALA A 206 16.84 -41.68 1.09
C ALA A 206 16.24 -42.89 0.35
N GLY A 207 15.66 -42.67 -0.84
CA GLY A 207 15.08 -43.70 -1.69
C GLY A 207 13.55 -43.66 -1.85
N GLN A 208 12.86 -42.68 -1.27
CA GLN A 208 11.44 -42.42 -1.57
C GLN A 208 11.26 -41.16 -2.42
N ASP A 209 10.43 -41.28 -3.46
CA ASP A 209 10.00 -40.12 -4.24
C ASP A 209 9.14 -39.20 -3.37
N PRO A 210 9.30 -37.87 -3.47
CA PRO A 210 8.50 -36.92 -2.72
C PRO A 210 7.02 -37.05 -3.10
N GLN A 211 6.17 -37.20 -2.08
CA GLN A 211 4.74 -37.48 -2.23
C GLN A 211 3.97 -36.18 -2.49
N TYR A 212 4.20 -35.54 -3.64
CA TYR A 212 3.35 -34.44 -4.11
C TYR A 212 2.36 -34.99 -5.14
N GLU A 213 1.20 -35.47 -4.68
CA GLU A 213 0.06 -35.66 -5.56
C GLU A 213 -0.47 -34.29 -5.98
N GLY A 214 -0.19 -33.92 -7.23
CA GLY A 214 -0.75 -32.74 -7.86
C GLY A 214 -2.26 -32.86 -7.94
N TRP A 215 -2.97 -31.96 -7.26
CA TRP A 215 -4.38 -31.72 -7.53
C TRP A 215 -4.48 -31.03 -8.90
N TYR A 216 -4.98 -31.78 -9.89
CA TYR A 216 -5.37 -31.28 -11.22
C TYR A 216 -6.61 -30.38 -11.14
#